data_AF-A0A9P6ZH49-F1
#
_entry.id   AF-A0A9P6ZH49-F1
#
_cell.length_a   1.000
_cell.length_b   1.000
_cell.length_c   1.000
_cell.angle_alpha   90.00
_cell.angle_beta   90.00
_cell.angle_gamma   90.00
#
_symmetry.space_group_name_H-M   'P 1'
#
loop_
_entity.id
_entity.type
_entity.pdbx_description
1 polymer ?
#
loop_
_entity_poly.entity_id
_entity_poly.type
_entity_poly.pdbx_seq_one_letter_code
_entity_poly.pdbx_strand_id
1 'polypeptide(L)'
;MDDQESQIHQLVENAEREQDRGSGLRRDVLTKLIEIAHSSNSQLKCYAANHIRYFFNDFPDLEEDAINVVYDLCEDQDSRVRIEGYRAISSVSSVEHKWVKRNSDVLVQLLQSDEPEEVAVVKTALCDHLDMDPGITLGVLCDQIIPPEYTIDEEEQQIRDRLRSLVIAFLKVDAAEAIIRKYTKTPGTDTENILVCQLLTAIRRLETRDVEVIIKDLLLMMPCYRPGSARGMDLLHVLIDKARSSLNVKSNDLGSIKTIDFYISLAHFVAIQKRVASPVVLLRFYCTSLMGKPVLQRFSPEEQLVLAGRVVEALEACEEESRLRPQICSHEQFSFLRRQVVDGAPNLLFHDTKLESSTMWNTLRFLLLACKHRKEREDWVVPFNLATSISRFQAQAQQLGPGNNSDEIRVLIRSLTETSMSQASSSTTIDGDGLYERPAHLPARPQIGRPLLKRPDMSRPSHTSTSGPASNSRPAIQTRDSGSVALPKRSLSSGETVPQIKRAKTELTEERQLTPSLLSRMTMPIPGDAEKALRKRGGAGKKRADNSSEPDKHPMSGYSIKGAAAHAERGGETSSLLDRLNQSEGVDDGGNRKRHRGKA
;
A
#
# COMPACT_ATOMS: atom_id res chain seq x y z
N MET A 1 -2.14 16.71 55.58
CA MET A 1 -2.21 16.48 54.12
C MET A 1 -3.61 15.99 53.76
N ASP A 2 -4.15 15.04 54.52
CA ASP A 2 -5.53 14.53 54.39
C ASP A 2 -6.62 15.63 54.39
N ASP A 3 -6.44 16.68 55.19
CA ASP A 3 -7.39 17.82 55.22
C ASP A 3 -7.49 18.56 53.88
N GLN A 4 -6.38 18.67 53.14
CA GLN A 4 -6.34 19.36 51.85
C GLN A 4 -7.04 18.53 50.75
N GLU A 5 -6.86 17.21 50.76
CA GLU A 5 -7.54 16.31 49.83
C GLU A 5 -9.06 16.36 50.05
N SER A 6 -9.50 16.25 51.31
CA SER A 6 -10.91 16.34 51.68
C SER A 6 -11.53 17.68 51.27
N GLN A 7 -10.80 18.79 51.45
CA GLN A 7 -11.25 20.11 51.03
C GLN A 7 -11.42 20.19 49.51
N ILE A 8 -10.46 19.68 48.74
CA ILE A 8 -10.54 19.67 47.27
C ILE A 8 -11.73 18.83 46.79
N HIS A 9 -11.96 17.67 47.40
CA HIS A 9 -13.07 16.80 47.04
C HIS A 9 -14.43 17.50 47.26
N GLN A 10 -14.60 18.14 48.42
CA GLN A 10 -15.81 18.90 48.71
C GLN A 10 -16.02 20.08 47.75
N LEU A 11 -14.94 20.77 47.37
CA LEU A 11 -15.03 21.87 46.41
C LEU A 11 -15.51 21.39 45.04
N VAL A 12 -14.97 20.27 44.54
CA VAL A 12 -15.39 19.67 43.27
C VAL A 12 -16.84 19.19 43.33
N GLU A 13 -17.23 18.44 44.37
CA GLU A 13 -18.62 17.98 44.53
C GLU A 13 -19.63 19.13 44.62
N ASN A 14 -19.24 20.26 45.21
CA ASN A 14 -20.08 21.45 45.28
C ASN A 14 -20.19 22.13 43.91
N ALA A 15 -19.08 22.28 43.19
CA ALA A 15 -19.07 22.89 41.87
C ALA A 15 -19.78 22.02 40.82
N GLU A 16 -19.72 20.70 40.91
CA GLU A 16 -20.48 19.79 40.03
C GLU A 16 -21.99 19.94 40.20
N ARG A 17 -22.46 20.21 41.43
CA ARG A 17 -23.88 20.44 41.74
C ARG A 17 -24.38 21.83 41.33
N GLU A 18 -23.47 22.75 41.05
CA GLU A 18 -23.78 24.11 40.61
C GLU A 18 -24.40 24.07 39.19
N GLN A 19 -25.57 24.69 39.03
CA GLN A 19 -26.30 24.66 37.76
C GLN A 19 -25.75 25.67 36.74
N ASP A 20 -25.21 26.79 37.23
CA ASP A 20 -24.63 27.82 36.38
C ASP A 20 -23.22 27.40 35.93
N ARG A 21 -23.13 26.96 34.67
CA ARG A 21 -21.87 26.58 34.01
C ARG A 21 -20.86 27.71 33.95
N GLY A 22 -21.32 28.96 33.87
CA GLY A 22 -20.44 30.13 33.84
C GLY A 22 -20.04 30.66 35.22
N SER A 23 -20.42 29.97 36.30
CA SER A 23 -20.20 30.46 37.66
C SER A 23 -18.72 30.59 38.02
N GLY A 24 -18.41 31.61 38.82
CA GLY A 24 -17.06 31.80 39.36
C GLY A 24 -16.55 30.58 40.15
N LEU A 25 -17.44 29.90 40.88
CA LEU A 25 -17.09 28.68 41.63
C LEU A 25 -16.56 27.57 40.72
N ARG A 26 -17.24 27.30 39.60
CA ARG A 26 -16.78 26.27 38.64
C ARG A 26 -15.45 26.65 37.99
N ARG A 27 -15.24 27.95 37.73
CA ARG A 27 -13.99 28.48 37.20
C ARG A 27 -12.83 28.31 38.19
N ASP A 28 -13.08 28.65 39.46
CA ASP A 28 -12.12 28.53 40.55
C ASP A 28 -11.75 27.05 40.76
N VAL A 29 -12.72 26.15 40.66
CA VAL A 29 -12.48 24.70 40.74
C VAL A 29 -11.65 24.19 39.56
N LEU A 30 -11.95 24.58 38.32
CA LEU A 30 -11.10 24.20 37.17
C LEU A 30 -9.66 24.70 37.36
N THR A 31 -9.51 25.97 37.75
CA THR A 31 -8.19 26.56 38.05
C THR A 31 -7.50 25.77 39.15
N LYS A 32 -8.23 25.34 40.18
CA LYS A 32 -7.67 24.54 41.26
C LYS A 32 -7.24 23.15 40.80
N LEU A 33 -8.02 22.50 39.94
CA LEU A 33 -7.67 21.19 39.36
C LEU A 33 -6.40 21.28 38.51
N ILE A 34 -6.25 22.36 37.74
CA ILE A 34 -5.02 22.68 36.99
C ILE A 34 -3.83 22.80 37.95
N GLU A 35 -3.96 23.56 39.05
CA GLU A 35 -2.87 23.73 40.03
C GLU A 35 -2.45 22.41 40.71
N ILE A 36 -3.40 21.57 41.14
CA ILE A 36 -3.07 20.37 41.93
C ILE A 36 -2.51 19.24 41.07
N ALA A 37 -2.71 19.28 39.74
CA ALA A 37 -2.07 18.35 38.82
C ALA A 37 -0.53 18.50 38.82
N HIS A 38 -0.01 19.65 39.22
CA HIS A 38 1.42 19.87 39.45
C HIS A 38 1.87 19.59 40.90
N SER A 39 0.98 19.10 41.77
CA SER A 39 1.34 18.78 43.16
C SER A 39 2.35 17.63 43.25
N SER A 40 3.02 17.46 44.38
CA SER A 40 3.91 16.30 44.58
C SER A 40 3.15 15.01 44.95
N ASN A 41 1.82 15.04 45.03
CA ASN A 41 1.00 13.93 45.51
C ASN A 41 0.28 13.24 44.34
N SER A 42 0.67 11.99 44.05
CA SER A 42 0.05 11.19 42.98
C SER A 42 -1.47 11.07 43.10
N GLN A 43 -2.02 10.98 44.31
CA GLN A 43 -3.47 10.86 44.50
C GLN A 43 -4.22 12.12 44.05
N LEU A 44 -3.68 13.30 44.38
CA LEU A 44 -4.24 14.58 43.92
C LEU A 44 -4.10 14.76 42.40
N LYS A 45 -3.00 14.28 41.80
CA LYS A 45 -2.84 14.28 40.34
C LYS A 45 -3.87 13.39 39.65
N CYS A 46 -4.03 12.15 40.12
CA CYS A 46 -5.06 11.24 39.62
C CYS A 46 -6.47 11.84 39.82
N TYR A 47 -6.71 12.52 40.93
CA TYR A 47 -7.96 13.21 41.18
C TYR A 47 -8.20 14.33 40.16
N ALA A 48 -7.20 15.17 39.89
CA ALA A 48 -7.29 16.20 38.85
C ALA A 48 -7.62 15.62 37.47
N ALA A 49 -6.88 14.59 37.04
CA ALA A 49 -7.08 13.91 35.76
C ALA A 49 -8.54 13.46 35.56
N ASN A 50 -9.16 12.93 36.62
CA ASN A 50 -10.53 12.41 36.56
C ASN A 50 -11.63 13.48 36.55
N HIS A 51 -11.35 14.70 37.03
CA HIS A 51 -12.38 15.72 37.26
C HIS A 51 -12.29 16.93 36.33
N ILE A 52 -11.15 17.19 35.68
CA ILE A 52 -10.99 18.32 34.72
C ILE A 52 -12.11 18.33 33.67
N ARG A 53 -12.50 17.16 33.16
CA ARG A 53 -13.53 17.00 32.13
C ARG A 53 -14.88 17.64 32.47
N TYR A 54 -15.24 17.73 33.75
CA TYR A 54 -16.56 18.23 34.18
C TYR A 54 -16.71 19.74 34.04
N PHE A 55 -15.59 20.45 33.98
CA PHE A 55 -15.54 21.91 33.92
C PHE A 55 -14.86 22.42 32.64
N PHE A 56 -14.26 21.53 31.85
CA PHE A 56 -13.42 21.85 30.70
C PHE A 56 -14.11 22.73 29.66
N ASN A 57 -15.33 22.37 29.23
CA ASN A 57 -16.05 23.09 28.18
C ASN A 57 -16.85 24.30 28.66
N ASP A 58 -16.83 24.59 29.97
CA ASP A 58 -17.49 25.75 30.53
C ASP A 58 -16.65 27.03 30.36
N PHE A 59 -15.33 26.89 30.26
CA PHE A 59 -14.38 28.00 30.23
C PHE A 59 -13.40 27.89 29.05
N PRO A 60 -13.80 28.32 27.84
CA PRO A 60 -12.98 28.24 26.63
C PRO A 60 -11.61 28.91 26.75
N ASP A 61 -11.49 29.92 27.61
CA ASP A 61 -10.26 30.64 27.87
C ASP A 61 -9.26 29.89 28.76
N LEU A 62 -9.70 28.85 29.47
CA LEU A 62 -8.86 27.97 30.30
C LEU A 62 -8.60 26.59 29.65
N GLU A 63 -9.20 26.30 28.49
CA GLU A 63 -9.08 25.00 27.85
C GLU A 63 -7.64 24.63 27.49
N GLU A 64 -6.85 25.57 26.97
CA GLU A 64 -5.45 25.31 26.59
C GLU A 64 -4.61 24.99 27.83
N ASP A 65 -4.83 25.69 28.94
CA ASP A 65 -4.13 25.41 30.20
C ASP A 65 -4.54 24.04 30.76
N ALA A 66 -5.83 23.74 30.74
CA ALA A 66 -6.34 22.45 31.19
C ALA A 66 -5.81 21.28 30.36
N ILE A 67 -5.76 21.40 29.03
CA ILE A 67 -5.22 20.33 28.17
C ILE A 67 -3.70 20.19 28.32
N ASN A 68 -2.96 21.29 28.48
CA ASN A 68 -1.52 21.24 28.71
C ASN A 68 -1.20 20.46 30.00
N VAL A 69 -1.98 20.70 31.05
CA VAL A 69 -1.86 19.94 32.29
C VAL A 69 -2.21 18.46 32.11
N VAL A 70 -3.20 18.12 31.29
CA VAL A 70 -3.48 16.71 30.95
C VAL A 70 -2.27 16.06 30.25
N TYR A 71 -1.57 16.79 29.38
CA TYR A 71 -0.33 16.29 28.76
C TYR A 71 0.81 16.15 29.77
N ASP A 72 0.99 17.09 30.70
CA ASP A 72 1.97 16.97 31.79
C ASP A 72 1.73 15.70 32.62
N LEU A 73 0.47 15.37 32.89
CA LEU A 73 0.08 14.14 33.61
C LEU A 73 0.42 12.86 32.82
N CYS A 74 0.39 12.92 31.48
CA CYS A 74 0.79 11.81 30.61
C CYS A 74 2.30 11.54 30.65
N GLU A 75 3.10 12.53 31.05
CA GLU A 75 4.57 12.46 31.18
C GLU A 75 5.02 12.31 32.65
N ASP A 76 4.09 12.02 33.57
CA ASP A 76 4.39 11.88 34.99
C ASP A 76 5.34 10.70 35.28
N GLN A 77 6.09 10.77 36.39
CA GLN A 77 7.00 9.70 36.79
C GLN A 77 6.24 8.47 37.32
N ASP A 78 5.07 8.65 37.94
CA ASP A 78 4.22 7.56 38.43
C ASP A 78 3.32 7.04 37.29
N SER A 79 3.47 5.75 36.94
CA SER A 79 2.70 5.11 35.87
C SER A 79 1.19 5.16 36.10
N ARG A 80 0.74 5.18 37.36
CA ARG A 80 -0.69 5.31 37.68
C ARG A 80 -1.21 6.69 37.30
N VAL A 81 -0.41 7.73 37.50
CA VAL A 81 -0.77 9.10 37.09
C VAL A 81 -0.81 9.19 35.57
N ARG A 82 0.17 8.61 34.87
CA ARG A 82 0.17 8.54 33.39
C ARG A 82 -1.08 7.86 32.83
N ILE A 83 -1.46 6.71 33.39
CA ILE A 83 -2.68 5.98 33.01
C ILE A 83 -3.93 6.86 33.17
N GLU A 84 -4.05 7.59 34.28
CA GLU A 84 -5.15 8.53 34.49
C GLU A 84 -5.08 9.71 33.52
N GLY A 85 -3.88 10.20 33.17
CA GLY A 85 -3.65 11.18 32.12
C GLY A 85 -4.18 10.71 30.76
N TYR A 86 -3.85 9.48 30.35
CA TYR A 86 -4.34 8.90 29.08
C TYR A 86 -5.87 8.79 29.05
N ARG A 87 -6.51 8.46 30.17
CA ARG A 87 -7.98 8.45 30.31
C ARG A 87 -8.57 9.86 30.30
N ALA A 88 -7.87 10.83 30.86
CA ALA A 88 -8.25 12.23 30.84
C ALA A 88 -8.25 12.78 29.40
N ILE A 89 -7.31 12.36 28.54
CA ILE A 89 -7.33 12.69 27.11
C ILE A 89 -8.66 12.30 26.45
N SER A 90 -9.10 11.04 26.59
CA SER A 90 -10.41 10.60 26.07
C SER A 90 -11.58 11.38 26.69
N SER A 91 -11.52 11.59 28.00
CA SER A 91 -12.58 12.31 28.71
C SER A 91 -12.75 13.74 28.22
N VAL A 92 -11.64 14.46 28.01
CA VAL A 92 -11.64 15.83 27.49
C VAL A 92 -12.11 15.86 26.03
N SER A 93 -11.62 14.95 25.18
CA SER A 93 -12.09 14.82 23.78
C SER A 93 -13.59 14.56 23.68
N SER A 94 -14.17 13.81 24.63
CA SER A 94 -15.60 13.46 24.63
C SER A 94 -16.52 14.63 24.97
N VAL A 95 -16.03 15.63 25.71
CA VAL A 95 -16.80 16.83 26.07
C VAL A 95 -16.58 17.99 25.11
N GLU A 96 -15.45 18.01 24.40
CA GLU A 96 -15.10 19.02 23.41
C GLU A 96 -14.37 18.40 22.21
N HIS A 97 -15.13 18.11 21.16
CA HIS A 97 -14.69 17.33 19.99
C HIS A 97 -13.59 17.99 19.17
N LYS A 98 -13.37 19.32 19.27
CA LYS A 98 -12.28 19.97 18.52
C LYS A 98 -10.89 19.44 18.91
N TRP A 99 -10.77 18.83 20.09
CA TRP A 99 -9.53 18.23 20.59
C TRP A 99 -9.26 16.84 20.04
N VAL A 100 -10.26 16.15 19.47
CA VAL A 100 -10.14 14.76 19.01
C VAL A 100 -8.91 14.57 18.11
N LYS A 101 -8.70 15.44 17.12
CA LYS A 101 -7.55 15.30 16.19
C LYS A 101 -6.20 15.36 16.91
N ARG A 102 -5.98 16.39 17.74
CA ARG A 102 -4.71 16.59 18.45
C ARG A 102 -4.48 15.48 19.48
N ASN A 103 -5.53 15.11 20.19
CA ASN A 103 -5.49 14.08 21.21
C ASN A 103 -5.29 12.68 20.62
N SER A 104 -5.87 12.37 19.46
CA SER A 104 -5.55 11.16 18.72
C SER A 104 -4.07 11.11 18.33
N ASP A 105 -3.48 12.22 17.89
CA ASP A 105 -2.05 12.25 17.52
C ASP A 105 -1.16 11.95 18.73
N VAL A 106 -1.45 12.57 19.88
CA VAL A 106 -0.78 12.29 21.15
C VAL A 106 -0.92 10.81 21.55
N LEU A 107 -2.14 10.26 21.53
CA LEU A 107 -2.39 8.87 21.87
C LEU A 107 -1.65 7.90 20.93
N VAL A 108 -1.53 8.23 19.64
CA VAL A 108 -0.76 7.41 18.72
C VAL A 108 0.72 7.39 19.10
N GLN A 109 1.32 8.52 19.48
CA GLN A 109 2.70 8.53 19.99
C GLN A 109 2.85 7.67 21.25
N LEU A 110 1.87 7.71 22.15
CA LEU A 110 1.87 6.93 23.39
C LEU A 110 1.78 5.41 23.19
N LEU A 111 1.44 4.92 21.98
CA LEU A 111 1.57 3.49 21.64
C LEU A 111 3.00 2.96 21.77
N GLN A 112 4.00 3.85 21.77
CA GLN A 112 5.40 3.50 21.92
C GLN A 112 5.82 3.19 23.36
N SER A 113 4.94 3.36 24.36
CA SER A 113 5.23 3.01 25.75
C SER A 113 5.72 1.56 25.85
N ASP A 114 6.79 1.36 26.62
CA ASP A 114 7.34 0.02 26.88
C ASP A 114 6.54 -0.72 27.98
N GLU A 115 5.63 -0.01 28.68
CA GLU A 115 4.79 -0.57 29.73
C GLU A 115 3.50 -1.16 29.15
N PRO A 116 3.26 -2.47 29.24
CA PRO A 116 2.12 -3.12 28.57
C PRO A 116 0.76 -2.68 29.14
N GLU A 117 0.70 -2.35 30.44
CA GLU A 117 -0.51 -1.84 31.08
C GLU A 117 -0.90 -0.47 30.53
N GLU A 118 0.09 0.39 30.27
CA GLU A 118 -0.13 1.69 29.63
C GLU A 118 -0.61 1.54 28.20
N VAL A 119 0.06 0.71 27.40
CA VAL A 119 -0.33 0.46 26.01
C VAL A 119 -1.76 -0.06 25.93
N ALA A 120 -2.21 -0.90 26.85
CA ALA A 120 -3.60 -1.38 26.89
C ALA A 120 -4.60 -0.23 27.10
N VAL A 121 -4.27 0.75 27.95
CA VAL A 121 -5.11 1.93 28.18
C VAL A 121 -5.09 2.86 26.97
N VAL A 122 -3.93 3.08 26.35
CA VAL A 122 -3.79 3.89 25.12
C VAL A 122 -4.62 3.31 23.98
N LYS A 123 -4.59 1.98 23.78
CA LYS A 123 -5.41 1.30 22.77
C LYS A 123 -6.91 1.49 23.03
N THR A 124 -7.32 1.40 24.29
CA THR A 124 -8.71 1.66 24.68
C THR A 124 -9.09 3.12 24.37
N ALA A 125 -8.24 4.07 24.72
CA ALA A 125 -8.45 5.49 24.45
C ALA A 125 -8.53 5.80 22.93
N LEU A 126 -7.71 5.14 22.10
CA LEU A 126 -7.81 5.25 20.64
C LEU A 126 -9.12 4.68 20.10
N CYS A 127 -9.62 3.56 20.66
CA CYS A 127 -10.94 3.04 20.34
C CYS A 127 -12.05 4.03 20.73
N ASP A 128 -11.94 4.69 21.89
CA ASP A 128 -12.89 5.74 22.28
C ASP A 128 -12.86 6.92 21.28
N HIS A 129 -11.69 7.31 20.77
CA HIS A 129 -11.59 8.36 19.76
C HIS A 129 -12.18 7.94 18.41
N LEU A 130 -12.05 6.66 18.03
CA LEU A 130 -12.74 6.10 16.87
C LEU A 130 -14.27 6.15 17.06
N ASP A 131 -14.76 5.95 18.29
CA ASP A 131 -16.17 6.09 18.63
C ASP A 131 -16.66 7.55 18.54
N MET A 132 -15.80 8.52 18.86
CA MET A 132 -16.11 9.96 18.81
C MET A 132 -16.11 10.52 17.39
N ASP A 133 -15.02 10.32 16.64
CA ASP A 133 -14.89 10.71 15.23
C ASP A 133 -13.96 9.74 14.51
N PRO A 134 -14.50 8.71 13.83
CA PRO A 134 -13.68 7.72 13.15
C PRO A 134 -12.98 8.29 11.92
N GLY A 135 -13.54 9.32 11.27
CA GLY A 135 -12.93 9.92 10.08
C GLY A 135 -11.64 10.66 10.43
N ILE A 136 -11.69 11.49 11.46
CA ILE A 136 -10.52 12.20 11.98
C ILE A 136 -9.49 11.21 12.54
N THR A 137 -9.92 10.31 13.41
CA THR A 137 -9.01 9.39 14.12
C THR A 137 -8.31 8.42 13.16
N LEU A 138 -9.02 7.84 12.19
CA LEU A 138 -8.41 7.00 11.15
C LEU A 138 -7.48 7.81 10.25
N GLY A 139 -7.81 9.08 9.98
CA GLY A 139 -6.92 9.99 9.26
C GLY A 139 -5.57 10.14 9.96
N VAL A 140 -5.60 10.47 11.27
CA VAL A 140 -4.38 10.59 12.09
C VAL A 140 -3.59 9.29 12.13
N LEU A 141 -4.24 8.14 12.33
CA LEU A 141 -3.58 6.84 12.30
C LEU A 141 -2.89 6.59 10.94
N CYS A 142 -3.56 6.89 9.83
CA CYS A 142 -2.98 6.70 8.51
C CYS A 142 -1.82 7.66 8.21
N ASP A 143 -1.86 8.89 8.71
CA ASP A 143 -0.76 9.85 8.57
C ASP A 143 0.55 9.29 9.15
N GLN A 144 0.48 8.47 10.22
CA GLN A 144 1.64 7.80 10.81
C GLN A 144 2.09 6.54 10.03
N ILE A 145 1.23 5.99 9.18
CA ILE A 145 1.58 4.87 8.29
C ILE A 145 2.35 5.37 7.07
N ILE A 146 1.94 6.51 6.52
CA ILE A 146 2.49 7.04 5.27
C ILE A 146 3.91 7.59 5.54
N PRO A 147 4.97 7.06 4.87
CA PRO A 147 6.32 7.61 5.01
C PRO A 147 6.34 9.10 4.61
N PRO A 148 7.19 9.97 5.18
CA PRO A 148 7.32 11.36 4.76
C PRO A 148 7.89 11.49 3.33
N GLU A 149 7.67 12.64 2.68
CA GLU A 149 8.20 12.90 1.31
C GLU A 149 9.66 13.36 1.32
N TYR A 150 10.08 13.95 2.44
CA TYR A 150 11.42 14.45 2.65
C TYR A 150 12.29 13.37 3.28
N THR A 151 13.60 13.47 3.04
CA THR A 151 14.60 12.63 3.70
C THR A 151 14.69 13.03 5.16
N ILE A 152 14.58 12.05 6.04
CA ILE A 152 14.84 12.17 7.48
C ILE A 152 16.12 11.42 7.82
N ASP A 153 16.73 11.74 8.94
CA ASP A 153 17.86 10.98 9.44
C ASP A 153 17.45 9.55 9.84
N GLU A 154 18.45 8.68 9.98
CA GLU A 154 18.22 7.25 10.24
C GLU A 154 17.55 6.99 11.60
N GLU A 155 17.78 7.84 12.61
CA GLU A 155 17.18 7.68 13.93
C GLU A 155 15.69 8.06 13.89
N GLU A 156 15.34 9.19 13.28
CA GLU A 156 13.94 9.57 13.07
C GLU A 156 13.21 8.53 12.21
N GLN A 157 13.88 7.98 11.19
CA GLN A 157 13.31 6.91 10.36
C GLN A 157 12.99 5.66 11.18
N GLN A 158 13.90 5.22 12.05
CA GLN A 158 13.67 4.06 12.92
C GLN A 158 12.50 4.28 13.89
N ILE A 159 12.40 5.48 14.48
CA ILE A 159 11.30 5.81 15.39
C ILE A 159 9.96 5.78 14.64
N ARG A 160 9.91 6.34 13.42
CA ARG A 160 8.70 6.32 12.58
C ARG A 160 8.34 4.91 12.11
N ASP A 161 9.33 4.08 11.79
CA ASP A 161 9.11 2.69 11.38
C ASP A 161 8.56 1.84 12.53
N ARG A 162 9.06 2.07 13.75
CA ARG A 162 8.49 1.48 14.98
C ARG A 162 7.04 1.95 15.17
N LEU A 163 6.78 3.26 15.09
CA LEU A 163 5.43 3.80 15.24
C LEU A 163 4.45 3.23 14.22
N ARG A 164 4.85 3.20 12.95
CA ARG A 164 4.05 2.62 11.86
C ARG A 164 3.70 1.16 12.14
N SER A 165 4.67 0.37 12.58
CA SER A 165 4.44 -1.04 12.91
C SER A 165 3.41 -1.19 14.03
N LEU A 166 3.47 -0.34 15.05
CA LEU A 166 2.51 -0.32 16.16
C LEU A 166 1.11 0.09 15.69
N VAL A 167 1.01 1.11 14.83
CA VAL A 167 -0.28 1.56 14.27
C VAL A 167 -0.90 0.50 13.38
N ILE A 168 -0.13 -0.14 12.50
CA ILE A 168 -0.63 -1.26 11.68
C ILE A 168 -1.10 -2.41 12.56
N ALA A 169 -0.36 -2.74 13.63
CA ALA A 169 -0.75 -3.78 14.58
C ALA A 169 -2.07 -3.43 15.31
N PHE A 170 -2.22 -2.18 15.76
CA PHE A 170 -3.46 -1.69 16.37
C PHE A 170 -4.65 -1.79 15.41
N LEU A 171 -4.50 -1.34 14.17
CA LEU A 171 -5.56 -1.40 13.16
C LEU A 171 -5.95 -2.85 12.83
N LYS A 172 -4.98 -3.76 12.77
CA LYS A 172 -5.16 -5.17 12.42
C LYS A 172 -5.79 -5.99 13.54
N VAL A 173 -5.48 -5.66 14.81
CA VAL A 173 -5.85 -6.50 15.95
C VAL A 173 -6.96 -5.83 16.75
N ASP A 174 -6.68 -4.66 17.32
CA ASP A 174 -7.55 -4.04 18.33
C ASP A 174 -8.74 -3.31 17.68
N ALA A 175 -8.51 -2.57 16.58
CA ALA A 175 -9.55 -1.79 15.91
C ALA A 175 -10.30 -2.53 14.79
N ALA A 176 -9.82 -3.72 14.38
CA ALA A 176 -10.29 -4.39 13.16
C ALA A 176 -11.80 -4.66 13.17
N GLU A 177 -12.34 -5.20 14.26
CA GLU A 177 -13.76 -5.52 14.37
C GLU A 177 -14.63 -4.25 14.29
N ALA A 178 -14.21 -3.17 14.97
CA ALA A 178 -14.92 -1.89 14.92
C ALA A 178 -14.87 -1.27 13.51
N ILE A 179 -13.71 -1.31 12.85
CA ILE A 179 -13.56 -0.86 11.46
C ILE A 179 -14.53 -1.60 10.55
N ILE A 180 -14.57 -2.92 10.60
CA ILE A 180 -15.39 -3.75 9.70
C ILE A 180 -16.89 -3.62 10.02
N ARG A 181 -17.27 -3.70 11.30
CA ARG A 181 -18.68 -3.83 11.69
C ARG A 181 -19.37 -2.52 12.04
N LYS A 182 -18.61 -1.48 12.38
CA LYS A 182 -19.14 -0.17 12.79
C LYS A 182 -18.83 0.89 11.74
N TYR A 183 -17.55 1.14 11.45
CA TYR A 183 -17.15 2.34 10.69
C TYR A 183 -17.24 2.19 9.16
N THR A 184 -17.03 0.97 8.65
CA THR A 184 -17.03 0.67 7.20
C THR A 184 -18.11 -0.33 6.79
N LYS A 185 -19.09 -0.57 7.69
CA LYS A 185 -20.18 -1.52 7.46
C LYS A 185 -20.96 -1.22 6.17
N THR A 186 -21.21 0.06 5.91
CA THR A 186 -21.95 0.53 4.74
C THR A 186 -20.96 1.08 3.72
N PRO A 187 -20.84 0.45 2.52
CA PRO A 187 -19.95 0.93 1.49
C PRO A 187 -20.20 2.38 1.05
N GLY A 188 -19.13 3.18 0.92
CA GLY A 188 -19.14 4.53 0.36
C GLY A 188 -19.31 5.67 1.35
N THR A 189 -19.27 5.41 2.66
CA THR A 189 -19.28 6.46 3.70
C THR A 189 -18.00 7.30 3.65
N ASP A 190 -18.06 8.54 4.14
CA ASP A 190 -16.89 9.43 4.18
C ASP A 190 -15.74 8.83 4.98
N THR A 191 -16.03 8.20 6.13
CA THR A 191 -15.05 7.49 6.95
C THR A 191 -14.34 6.37 6.20
N GLU A 192 -15.10 5.52 5.49
CA GLU A 192 -14.50 4.49 4.64
C GLU A 192 -13.67 5.10 3.53
N ASN A 193 -14.18 6.14 2.87
CA ASN A 193 -13.47 6.81 1.78
C ASN A 193 -12.13 7.37 2.26
N ILE A 194 -12.09 7.99 3.44
CA ILE A 194 -10.84 8.47 4.07
C ILE A 194 -9.89 7.30 4.29
N LEU A 195 -10.32 6.24 4.97
CA LEU A 195 -9.48 5.08 5.29
C LEU A 195 -8.92 4.42 4.03
N VAL A 196 -9.77 4.13 3.05
CA VAL A 196 -9.37 3.50 1.78
C VAL A 196 -8.41 4.39 1.00
N CYS A 197 -8.71 5.68 0.85
CA CYS A 197 -7.84 6.60 0.12
C CYS A 197 -6.46 6.72 0.75
N GLN A 198 -6.40 6.81 2.09
CA GLN A 198 -5.13 6.92 2.80
C GLN A 198 -4.32 5.63 2.75
N LEU A 199 -4.93 4.46 2.95
CA LEU A 199 -4.24 3.17 2.83
C LEU A 199 -3.74 2.91 1.39
N LEU A 200 -4.50 3.29 0.37
CA LEU A 200 -4.01 3.22 -1.02
C LEU A 200 -2.84 4.18 -1.27
N THR A 201 -2.83 5.34 -0.60
CA THR A 201 -1.69 6.28 -0.63
C THR A 201 -0.47 5.70 0.07
N ALA A 202 -0.65 5.06 1.23
CA ALA A 202 0.40 4.34 1.94
C ALA A 202 1.03 3.24 1.07
N ILE A 203 0.23 2.41 0.40
CA ILE A 203 0.74 1.33 -0.47
C ILE A 203 1.66 1.85 -1.58
N ARG A 204 1.37 3.04 -2.12
CA ARG A 204 2.23 3.64 -3.16
C ARG A 204 3.63 3.96 -2.65
N ARG A 205 3.77 4.24 -1.35
CA ARG A 205 4.99 4.79 -0.74
C ARG A 205 5.76 3.79 0.12
N LEU A 206 5.08 2.76 0.62
CA LEU A 206 5.67 1.76 1.50
C LEU A 206 6.50 0.70 0.75
N GLU A 207 7.34 0.04 1.55
CA GLU A 207 8.07 -1.18 1.20
C GLU A 207 7.16 -2.43 1.28
N THR A 208 7.68 -3.57 0.84
CA THR A 208 6.86 -4.77 0.55
C THR A 208 6.18 -5.35 1.79
N ARG A 209 6.83 -5.40 2.96
CA ARG A 209 6.27 -6.07 4.15
C ARG A 209 4.95 -5.44 4.62
N ASP A 210 4.92 -4.13 4.78
CA ASP A 210 3.74 -3.42 5.30
C ASP A 210 2.60 -3.42 4.26
N VAL A 211 2.95 -3.35 2.97
CA VAL A 211 1.96 -3.42 1.88
C VAL A 211 1.14 -4.70 1.94
N GLU A 212 1.79 -5.84 2.18
CA GLU A 212 1.07 -7.12 2.25
C GLU A 212 0.06 -7.14 3.40
N VAL A 213 0.46 -6.68 4.58
CA VAL A 213 -0.41 -6.59 5.76
C VAL A 213 -1.59 -5.64 5.49
N ILE A 214 -1.31 -4.44 4.97
CA ILE A 214 -2.37 -3.47 4.65
C ILE A 214 -3.40 -4.06 3.68
N ILE A 215 -2.95 -4.81 2.67
CA ILE A 215 -3.86 -5.39 1.69
C ILE A 215 -4.65 -6.55 2.29
N LYS A 216 -3.96 -7.54 2.85
CA LYS A 216 -4.58 -8.81 3.25
C LYS A 216 -5.39 -8.67 4.54
N ASP A 217 -4.88 -7.91 5.50
CA ASP A 217 -5.41 -7.88 6.85
C ASP A 217 -6.25 -6.61 7.15
N LEU A 218 -6.15 -5.56 6.32
CA LEU A 218 -6.96 -4.34 6.49
C LEU A 218 -7.93 -4.12 5.32
N LEU A 219 -7.44 -3.85 4.11
CA LEU A 219 -8.28 -3.49 2.96
C LEU A 219 -9.27 -4.59 2.61
N LEU A 220 -8.78 -5.81 2.36
CA LEU A 220 -9.62 -6.92 1.89
C LEU A 220 -10.56 -7.48 2.98
N MET A 221 -10.45 -7.00 4.22
CA MET A 221 -11.38 -7.32 5.29
C MET A 221 -12.61 -6.40 5.30
N MET A 222 -12.55 -5.26 4.60
CA MET A 222 -13.66 -4.30 4.55
C MET A 222 -14.75 -4.71 3.54
N PRO A 223 -16.05 -4.47 3.85
CA PRO A 223 -17.17 -4.85 2.98
C PRO A 223 -17.17 -4.24 1.57
N CYS A 224 -16.47 -3.12 1.37
CA CYS A 224 -16.40 -2.45 0.08
C CYS A 224 -15.56 -3.20 -0.97
N TYR A 225 -14.67 -4.11 -0.55
CA TYR A 225 -13.88 -4.99 -1.42
C TYR A 225 -14.63 -6.28 -1.76
N ARG A 226 -15.76 -6.13 -2.46
CA ARG A 226 -16.57 -7.24 -2.97
C ARG A 226 -16.18 -7.65 -4.40
N PRO A 227 -16.59 -8.83 -4.89
CA PRO A 227 -16.21 -9.30 -6.22
C PRO A 227 -16.64 -8.38 -7.37
N GLY A 228 -15.66 -7.82 -8.10
CA GLY A 228 -15.88 -6.86 -9.19
C GLY A 228 -16.22 -5.44 -8.73
N SER A 229 -15.78 -5.05 -7.53
CA SER A 229 -15.98 -3.69 -7.01
C SER A 229 -15.03 -2.68 -7.66
N ALA A 230 -15.47 -1.41 -7.77
CA ALA A 230 -14.59 -0.32 -8.19
C ALA A 230 -13.37 -0.18 -7.25
N ARG A 231 -13.56 -0.39 -5.94
CA ARG A 231 -12.47 -0.39 -4.95
C ARG A 231 -11.42 -1.48 -5.21
N GLY A 232 -11.86 -2.69 -5.56
CA GLY A 232 -10.95 -3.74 -5.97
C GLY A 232 -10.15 -3.36 -7.22
N MET A 233 -10.79 -2.71 -8.20
CA MET A 233 -10.11 -2.19 -9.39
C MET A 233 -9.06 -1.12 -9.04
N ASP A 234 -9.39 -0.15 -8.19
CA ASP A 234 -8.46 0.88 -7.73
C ASP A 234 -7.21 0.26 -7.09
N LEU A 235 -7.40 -0.73 -6.20
CA LEU A 235 -6.32 -1.47 -5.57
C LEU A 235 -5.46 -2.22 -6.59
N LEU A 236 -6.08 -2.92 -7.54
CA LEU A 236 -5.36 -3.63 -8.60
C LEU A 236 -4.52 -2.67 -9.45
N HIS A 237 -5.06 -1.48 -9.77
CA HIS A 237 -4.31 -0.46 -10.50
C HIS A 237 -3.09 0.03 -9.73
N VAL A 238 -3.22 0.29 -8.42
CA VAL A 238 -2.08 0.68 -7.58
C VAL A 238 -0.97 -0.38 -7.59
N LEU A 239 -1.33 -1.66 -7.49
CA LEU A 239 -0.37 -2.77 -7.53
C LEU A 239 0.33 -2.89 -8.90
N ILE A 240 -0.44 -2.76 -9.98
CA ILE A 240 0.10 -2.77 -11.36
C ILE A 240 1.04 -1.59 -11.57
N ASP A 241 0.70 -0.40 -11.09
CA ASP A 241 1.53 0.79 -11.23
C ASP A 241 2.85 0.68 -10.47
N LYS A 242 2.83 0.04 -9.28
CA LYS A 242 4.06 -0.27 -8.52
C LYS A 242 4.93 -1.28 -9.27
N ALA A 243 4.36 -2.38 -9.77
CA ALA A 243 5.10 -3.35 -10.59
C ALA A 243 5.68 -2.70 -11.86
N ARG A 244 4.91 -1.83 -12.53
CA ARG A 244 5.33 -1.11 -13.73
C ARG A 244 6.46 -0.12 -13.45
N SER A 245 6.39 0.58 -12.33
CA SER A 245 7.43 1.52 -11.92
C SER A 245 8.77 0.82 -11.73
N SER A 246 8.76 -0.37 -11.12
CA SER A 246 9.96 -1.22 -10.97
C SER A 246 10.48 -1.76 -12.32
N LEU A 247 9.59 -2.11 -13.26
CA LEU A 247 9.98 -2.55 -14.61
C LEU A 247 10.75 -1.49 -15.39
N ASN A 248 10.36 -0.21 -15.26
CA ASN A 248 10.94 0.93 -15.97
C ASN A 248 12.33 1.33 -15.47
N VAL A 249 12.73 0.86 -14.28
CA VAL A 249 14.09 1.05 -13.79
C VAL A 249 15.00 0.20 -14.69
N LYS A 250 15.86 0.87 -15.45
CA LYS A 250 16.73 0.27 -16.49
C LYS A 250 17.78 -0.70 -15.94
N SER A 251 17.87 -0.88 -14.63
CA SER A 251 18.82 -1.81 -14.03
C SER A 251 18.26 -3.23 -14.01
N ASN A 252 19.11 -4.21 -14.33
CA ASN A 252 18.81 -5.63 -14.11
C ASN A 252 19.08 -6.02 -12.65
N ASP A 253 18.81 -5.11 -11.72
CA ASP A 253 19.07 -5.36 -10.30
C ASP A 253 18.10 -6.41 -9.78
N LEU A 254 18.66 -7.42 -9.10
CA LEU A 254 17.90 -8.49 -8.46
C LEU A 254 16.81 -7.95 -7.51
N GLY A 255 17.04 -6.78 -6.90
CA GLY A 255 16.04 -6.08 -6.09
C GLY A 255 14.79 -5.70 -6.87
N SER A 256 14.94 -5.16 -8.09
CA SER A 256 13.80 -4.75 -8.92
C SER A 256 12.94 -5.95 -9.32
N ILE A 257 13.56 -7.08 -9.68
CA ILE A 257 12.85 -8.31 -10.06
C ILE A 257 12.02 -8.84 -8.87
N LYS A 258 12.60 -8.89 -7.68
CA LYS A 258 11.88 -9.30 -6.46
C LYS A 258 10.71 -8.37 -6.15
N THR A 259 10.88 -7.06 -6.33
CA THR A 259 9.80 -6.09 -6.16
C THR A 259 8.68 -6.30 -7.18
N ILE A 260 9.03 -6.55 -8.45
CA ILE A 260 8.06 -6.85 -9.51
C ILE A 260 7.27 -8.12 -9.17
N ASP A 261 7.96 -9.20 -8.82
CA ASP A 261 7.31 -10.46 -8.45
C ASP A 261 6.40 -10.30 -7.23
N PHE A 262 6.83 -9.55 -6.21
CA PHE A 262 6.02 -9.25 -5.03
C PHE A 262 4.69 -8.56 -5.40
N TYR A 263 4.73 -7.46 -6.16
CA TYR A 263 3.51 -6.74 -6.53
C TYR A 263 2.64 -7.51 -7.51
N ILE A 264 3.23 -8.30 -8.42
CA ILE A 264 2.47 -9.20 -9.30
C ILE A 264 1.77 -10.29 -8.50
N SER A 265 2.44 -10.87 -7.50
CA SER A 265 1.87 -11.90 -6.62
C SER A 265 0.65 -11.36 -5.88
N LEU A 266 0.73 -10.13 -5.36
CA LEU A 266 -0.40 -9.46 -4.72
C LEU A 266 -1.51 -9.11 -5.72
N ALA A 267 -1.18 -8.60 -6.90
CA ALA A 267 -2.16 -8.29 -7.94
C ALA A 267 -2.93 -9.56 -8.37
N HIS A 268 -2.21 -10.68 -8.50
CA HIS A 268 -2.78 -11.98 -8.77
C HIS A 268 -3.68 -12.45 -7.61
N PHE A 269 -3.23 -12.33 -6.35
CA PHE A 269 -4.06 -12.63 -5.17
C PHE A 269 -5.37 -11.83 -5.16
N VAL A 270 -5.31 -10.52 -5.43
CA VAL A 270 -6.46 -9.60 -5.45
C VAL A 270 -7.44 -9.94 -6.59
N ALA A 271 -6.94 -10.14 -7.81
CA ALA A 271 -7.79 -10.33 -8.99
C ALA A 271 -8.28 -11.77 -9.17
N ILE A 272 -7.46 -12.77 -8.86
CA ILE A 272 -7.75 -14.18 -9.16
C ILE A 272 -8.27 -14.92 -7.93
N GLN A 273 -7.54 -14.85 -6.81
CA GLN A 273 -7.89 -15.63 -5.61
C GLN A 273 -9.04 -14.98 -4.84
N LYS A 274 -8.99 -13.66 -4.63
CA LYS A 274 -10.02 -12.90 -3.92
C LYS A 274 -11.13 -12.39 -4.83
N ARG A 275 -10.90 -12.37 -6.16
CA ARG A 275 -11.87 -11.95 -7.19
C ARG A 275 -12.46 -10.56 -6.97
N VAL A 276 -11.80 -9.68 -6.22
CA VAL A 276 -12.31 -8.34 -5.90
C VAL A 276 -12.17 -7.36 -7.07
N ALA A 277 -11.27 -7.66 -8.00
CA ALA A 277 -10.99 -6.91 -9.22
C ALA A 277 -11.14 -7.81 -10.46
N SER A 278 -11.45 -7.23 -11.62
CA SER A 278 -11.55 -7.97 -12.87
C SER A 278 -10.17 -8.50 -13.31
N PRO A 279 -10.04 -9.81 -13.59
CA PRO A 279 -8.80 -10.42 -14.07
C PRO A 279 -8.34 -9.88 -15.43
N VAL A 280 -9.23 -9.27 -16.21
CA VAL A 280 -8.96 -8.75 -17.56
C VAL A 280 -7.88 -7.66 -17.53
N VAL A 281 -7.89 -6.80 -16.52
CA VAL A 281 -6.91 -5.73 -16.36
C VAL A 281 -5.53 -6.30 -16.02
N LEU A 282 -5.48 -7.32 -15.18
CA LEU A 282 -4.24 -8.03 -14.85
C LEU A 282 -3.67 -8.78 -16.06
N LEU A 283 -4.53 -9.51 -16.79
CA LEU A 283 -4.12 -10.21 -18.02
C LEU A 283 -3.57 -9.25 -19.07
N ARG A 284 -4.22 -8.10 -19.24
CA ARG A 284 -3.72 -7.03 -20.12
C ARG A 284 -2.32 -6.59 -19.71
N PHE A 285 -2.09 -6.34 -18.42
CA PHE A 285 -0.78 -5.96 -17.92
C PHE A 285 0.29 -7.02 -18.23
N TYR A 286 -0.02 -8.31 -18.04
CA TYR A 286 0.88 -9.40 -18.42
C TYR A 286 1.23 -9.37 -19.90
N CYS A 287 0.23 -9.30 -20.77
CA CYS A 287 0.41 -9.32 -22.22
C CYS A 287 1.25 -8.12 -22.71
N THR A 288 0.98 -6.92 -22.18
CA THR A 288 1.62 -5.70 -22.68
C THR A 288 3.00 -5.43 -22.08
N SER A 289 3.26 -5.91 -20.85
CA SER A 289 4.39 -5.44 -20.05
C SER A 289 5.39 -6.53 -19.69
N LEU A 290 4.94 -7.78 -19.58
CA LEU A 290 5.73 -8.87 -19.01
C LEU A 290 6.02 -9.99 -20.00
N MET A 291 5.12 -10.27 -20.95
CA MET A 291 5.30 -11.35 -21.95
C MET A 291 6.30 -11.03 -23.07
N GLY A 292 6.81 -9.80 -23.12
CA GLY A 292 7.84 -9.42 -24.07
C GLY A 292 9.15 -10.17 -23.79
N LYS A 293 9.74 -10.80 -24.81
CA LYS A 293 11.02 -11.52 -24.71
C LYS A 293 12.12 -10.78 -23.91
N PRO A 294 12.41 -9.48 -24.12
CA PRO A 294 13.45 -8.80 -23.36
C PRO A 294 13.14 -8.67 -21.85
N VAL A 295 11.86 -8.63 -21.48
CA VAL A 295 11.43 -8.55 -20.08
C VAL A 295 11.46 -9.93 -19.44
N LEU A 296 10.90 -10.95 -20.10
CA LEU A 296 10.93 -12.33 -19.61
C LEU A 296 12.34 -12.83 -19.32
N GLN A 297 13.31 -12.48 -20.19
CA GLN A 297 14.71 -12.86 -20.02
C GLN A 297 15.39 -12.25 -18.79
N ARG A 298 14.77 -11.27 -18.11
CA ARG A 298 15.27 -10.73 -16.83
C ARG A 298 14.98 -11.68 -15.67
N PHE A 299 13.95 -12.52 -15.79
CA PHE A 299 13.56 -13.48 -14.77
C PHE A 299 14.34 -14.79 -14.92
N SER A 300 14.58 -15.48 -13.81
CA SER A 300 15.11 -16.85 -13.82
C SER A 300 14.11 -17.83 -14.46
N PRO A 301 14.55 -19.02 -14.92
CA PRO A 301 13.65 -20.00 -15.54
C PRO A 301 12.48 -20.43 -14.63
N GLU A 302 12.70 -20.48 -13.30
CA GLU A 302 11.67 -20.81 -12.32
C GLU A 302 10.63 -19.69 -12.19
N GLU A 303 11.08 -18.44 -12.07
CA GLU A 303 10.19 -17.26 -12.00
C GLU A 303 9.41 -17.08 -13.30
N GLN A 304 10.06 -17.33 -14.44
CA GLN A 304 9.42 -17.34 -15.74
C GLN A 304 8.28 -18.38 -15.76
N LEU A 305 8.50 -19.59 -15.26
CA LEU A 305 7.47 -20.62 -15.15
C LEU A 305 6.28 -20.21 -14.29
N VAL A 306 6.57 -19.63 -13.12
CA VAL A 306 5.53 -19.07 -12.24
C VAL A 306 4.73 -17.99 -12.96
N LEU A 307 5.39 -17.10 -13.70
CA LEU A 307 4.74 -16.06 -14.48
C LEU A 307 3.83 -16.64 -15.57
N ALA A 308 4.28 -17.64 -16.34
CA ALA A 308 3.42 -18.30 -17.34
C ALA A 308 2.19 -18.95 -16.70
N GLY A 309 2.36 -19.60 -15.54
CA GLY A 309 1.24 -20.12 -14.74
C GLY A 309 0.24 -19.02 -14.40
N ARG A 310 0.71 -17.87 -13.89
CA ARG A 310 -0.14 -16.72 -13.56
C ARG A 310 -0.85 -16.12 -14.79
N VAL A 311 -0.22 -16.12 -15.96
CA VAL A 311 -0.86 -15.68 -17.22
C VAL A 311 -2.01 -16.60 -17.60
N VAL A 312 -1.77 -17.92 -17.52
CA VAL A 312 -2.77 -18.94 -17.81
C VAL A 312 -3.95 -18.85 -16.85
N GLU A 313 -3.69 -18.75 -15.54
CA GLU A 313 -4.72 -18.63 -14.52
C GLU A 313 -5.53 -17.33 -14.70
N ALA A 314 -4.87 -16.23 -15.08
CA ALA A 314 -5.58 -14.99 -15.40
C ALA A 314 -6.43 -15.12 -16.68
N LEU A 315 -5.95 -15.82 -17.71
CA LEU A 315 -6.73 -16.11 -18.92
C LEU A 315 -7.97 -16.95 -18.58
N GLU A 316 -7.80 -18.02 -17.80
CA GLU A 316 -8.90 -18.88 -17.34
C GLU A 316 -9.93 -18.10 -16.52
N ALA A 317 -9.47 -17.30 -15.55
CA ALA A 317 -10.36 -16.44 -14.76
C ALA A 317 -11.12 -15.42 -15.62
N CYS A 318 -10.51 -14.89 -16.68
CA CYS A 318 -11.21 -14.03 -17.64
C CYS A 318 -12.27 -14.80 -18.45
N GLU A 319 -12.00 -16.05 -18.84
CA GLU A 319 -13.00 -16.90 -19.50
C GLU A 319 -14.19 -17.18 -18.60
N GLU A 320 -13.93 -17.50 -17.33
CA GLU A 320 -14.96 -17.73 -16.34
C GLU A 320 -15.79 -16.46 -16.09
N GLU A 321 -15.14 -15.30 -15.90
CA GLU A 321 -15.83 -14.02 -15.76
C GLU A 321 -16.67 -13.67 -16.98
N SER A 322 -16.17 -13.91 -18.20
CA SER A 322 -16.93 -13.67 -19.43
C SER A 322 -18.15 -14.58 -19.57
N ARG A 323 -18.13 -15.80 -19.01
CA ARG A 323 -19.27 -16.72 -19.00
C ARG A 323 -20.31 -16.30 -17.95
N LEU A 324 -19.87 -15.90 -16.77
CA LEU A 324 -20.74 -15.57 -15.63
C LEU A 324 -21.31 -14.15 -15.71
N ARG A 325 -20.55 -13.19 -16.26
CA ARG A 325 -20.86 -11.76 -16.27
C ARG A 325 -20.51 -11.10 -17.61
N PRO A 326 -21.25 -11.40 -18.70
CA PRO A 326 -20.94 -10.90 -20.05
C PRO A 326 -20.97 -9.36 -20.17
N GLN A 327 -21.63 -8.65 -19.26
CA GLN A 327 -21.72 -7.18 -19.30
C GLN A 327 -20.44 -6.46 -18.85
N ILE A 328 -19.54 -7.13 -18.12
CA ILE A 328 -18.37 -6.47 -17.50
C ILE A 328 -17.20 -6.34 -18.47
N CYS A 329 -17.01 -7.32 -19.36
CA CYS A 329 -15.91 -7.31 -20.33
C CYS A 329 -16.46 -7.32 -21.76
N SER A 330 -16.01 -6.35 -22.58
CA SER A 330 -16.28 -6.40 -24.02
C SER A 330 -15.65 -7.67 -24.60
N HIS A 331 -16.50 -8.48 -25.25
CA HIS A 331 -16.08 -9.73 -25.91
C HIS A 331 -14.93 -9.50 -26.90
N GLU A 332 -14.88 -8.35 -27.58
CA GLU A 332 -13.80 -7.98 -28.49
C GLU A 332 -12.47 -7.76 -27.75
N GLN A 333 -12.50 -7.07 -26.62
CA GLN A 333 -11.31 -6.83 -25.81
C GLN A 333 -10.75 -8.15 -25.27
N PHE A 334 -11.62 -9.04 -24.82
CA PHE A 334 -11.18 -10.34 -24.32
C PHE A 334 -10.63 -11.23 -25.44
N SER A 335 -11.30 -11.29 -26.60
CA SER A 335 -10.79 -12.00 -27.78
C SER A 335 -9.41 -11.48 -28.21
N PHE A 336 -9.19 -10.16 -28.17
CA PHE A 336 -7.89 -9.57 -28.44
C PHE A 336 -6.82 -10.03 -27.44
N LEU A 337 -7.11 -10.04 -26.13
CA LEU A 337 -6.17 -10.52 -25.12
C LEU A 337 -5.87 -12.02 -25.27
N ARG A 338 -6.87 -12.85 -25.55
CA ARG A 338 -6.66 -14.28 -25.84
C ARG A 338 -5.69 -14.48 -27.01
N ARG A 339 -5.85 -13.69 -28.08
CA ARG A 339 -4.91 -13.71 -29.21
C ARG A 339 -3.49 -13.32 -28.79
N GLN A 340 -3.35 -12.26 -27.98
CA GLN A 340 -2.04 -11.86 -27.45
C GLN A 340 -1.36 -12.95 -26.60
N VAL A 341 -2.13 -13.67 -25.77
CA VAL A 341 -1.58 -14.80 -24.99
C VAL A 341 -1.07 -15.90 -25.92
N VAL A 342 -1.84 -16.26 -26.95
CA VAL A 342 -1.44 -17.27 -27.94
C VAL A 342 -0.23 -16.81 -28.75
N ASP A 343 -0.18 -15.54 -29.17
CA ASP A 343 0.95 -14.97 -29.92
C ASP A 343 2.22 -14.89 -29.07
N GLY A 344 2.09 -14.67 -27.76
CA GLY A 344 3.19 -14.67 -26.81
C GLY A 344 3.57 -16.05 -26.27
N ALA A 345 2.78 -17.10 -26.56
CA ALA A 345 3.04 -18.46 -26.09
C ALA A 345 4.45 -18.97 -26.42
N PRO A 346 5.08 -18.68 -27.58
CA PRO A 346 6.46 -19.10 -27.84
C PRO A 346 7.48 -18.56 -26.83
N ASN A 347 7.22 -17.39 -26.22
CA ASN A 347 8.11 -16.81 -25.21
C ASN A 347 7.82 -17.37 -23.81
N LEU A 348 6.56 -17.76 -23.54
CA LEU A 348 6.15 -18.40 -22.28
C LEU A 348 6.47 -19.89 -22.25
N LEU A 349 6.68 -20.52 -23.40
CA LEU A 349 7.09 -21.91 -23.51
C LEU A 349 8.60 -21.98 -23.38
N PHE A 350 9.05 -22.10 -22.12
CA PHE A 350 10.46 -22.06 -21.73
C PHE A 350 11.32 -23.06 -22.49
N HIS A 351 12.59 -22.70 -22.64
CA HIS A 351 13.58 -23.52 -23.33
C HIS A 351 14.30 -24.50 -22.39
N ASP A 352 14.20 -24.33 -21.07
CA ASP A 352 14.95 -25.16 -20.12
C ASP A 352 14.09 -26.32 -19.60
N THR A 353 14.52 -27.53 -19.97
CA THR A 353 13.77 -28.79 -19.91
C THR A 353 13.91 -29.54 -18.59
N LYS A 354 14.59 -28.95 -17.59
CA LYS A 354 14.98 -29.64 -16.35
C LYS A 354 13.93 -29.57 -15.23
N LEU A 355 12.96 -28.66 -15.33
CA LEU A 355 11.91 -28.48 -14.33
C LEU A 355 10.66 -29.32 -14.66
N GLU A 356 10.73 -30.61 -14.38
CA GLU A 356 9.58 -31.53 -14.49
C GLU A 356 8.60 -31.35 -13.31
N SER A 357 7.93 -30.19 -13.26
CA SER A 357 6.90 -29.92 -12.25
C SER A 357 5.50 -30.16 -12.80
N SER A 358 4.57 -30.59 -11.94
CA SER A 358 3.13 -30.67 -12.28
C SER A 358 2.59 -29.32 -12.78
N THR A 359 3.06 -28.22 -12.19
CA THR A 359 2.74 -26.85 -12.58
C THR A 359 3.11 -26.54 -14.03
N MET A 360 4.28 -27.01 -14.48
CA MET A 360 4.70 -26.85 -15.88
C MET A 360 3.74 -27.55 -16.83
N TRP A 361 3.41 -28.81 -16.58
CA TRP A 361 2.51 -29.58 -17.45
C TRP A 361 1.10 -28.99 -17.50
N ASN A 362 0.58 -28.52 -16.36
CA ASN A 362 -0.71 -27.82 -16.32
C ASN A 362 -0.66 -26.52 -17.12
N THR A 363 0.37 -25.70 -16.93
CA THR A 363 0.56 -24.44 -17.68
C THR A 363 0.64 -24.71 -19.18
N LEU A 364 1.41 -25.71 -19.59
CA LEU A 364 1.53 -26.13 -20.99
C LEU A 364 0.18 -26.57 -21.55
N ARG A 365 -0.56 -27.43 -20.82
CA ARG A 365 -1.88 -27.91 -21.23
C ARG A 365 -2.83 -26.75 -21.54
N PHE A 366 -2.92 -25.76 -20.67
CA PHE A 366 -3.80 -24.61 -20.87
C PHE A 366 -3.35 -23.71 -22.04
N LEU A 367 -2.04 -23.48 -22.20
CA LEU A 367 -1.53 -22.74 -23.36
C LEU A 367 -1.86 -23.45 -24.68
N LEU A 368 -1.73 -24.78 -24.73
CA LEU A 368 -2.09 -25.57 -25.90
C LEU A 368 -3.61 -25.56 -26.17
N LEU A 369 -4.44 -25.63 -25.12
CA LEU A 369 -5.89 -25.46 -25.25
C LEU A 369 -6.26 -24.10 -25.84
N ALA A 370 -5.61 -23.02 -25.37
CA ALA A 370 -5.82 -21.67 -25.91
C ALA A 370 -5.42 -21.58 -27.39
N CYS A 371 -4.30 -22.21 -27.77
CA CYS A 371 -3.86 -22.30 -29.17
C CYS A 371 -4.88 -23.07 -30.03
N LYS A 372 -5.39 -24.21 -29.52
CA LYS A 372 -6.37 -25.05 -30.22
C LYS A 372 -7.66 -24.27 -30.46
N HIS A 373 -8.18 -23.61 -29.43
CA HIS A 373 -9.38 -22.78 -29.57
C HIS A 373 -9.22 -21.66 -30.60
N ARG A 374 -8.02 -21.07 -30.72
CA ARG A 374 -7.77 -20.07 -31.78
C ARG A 374 -7.70 -20.69 -33.16
N LYS A 375 -7.02 -21.84 -33.32
CA LYS A 375 -6.97 -22.61 -34.57
C LYS A 375 -8.37 -22.96 -35.08
N GLU A 376 -9.26 -23.41 -34.18
CA GLU A 376 -10.62 -23.82 -34.53
C GLU A 376 -11.57 -22.65 -34.85
N ARG A 377 -11.29 -21.44 -34.35
CA ARG A 377 -12.21 -20.29 -34.48
C ARG A 377 -11.77 -19.24 -35.51
N GLU A 378 -10.48 -19.13 -35.78
CA GLU A 378 -9.90 -17.99 -36.52
C GLU A 378 -9.04 -18.42 -37.72
N ASP A 379 -9.13 -19.68 -38.18
CA ASP A 379 -8.26 -20.26 -39.22
C ASP A 379 -6.76 -20.03 -38.96
N TRP A 380 -6.39 -19.93 -37.68
CA TRP A 380 -5.04 -19.57 -37.27
C TRP A 380 -4.07 -20.73 -37.49
N VAL A 381 -2.97 -20.45 -38.20
CA VAL A 381 -1.90 -21.42 -38.46
C VAL A 381 -0.83 -21.30 -37.38
N VAL A 382 -0.41 -22.44 -36.82
CA VAL A 382 0.62 -22.50 -35.78
C VAL A 382 1.95 -21.96 -36.32
N PRO A 383 2.51 -20.88 -35.74
CA PRO A 383 3.79 -20.33 -36.17
C PRO A 383 4.94 -21.32 -36.01
N PHE A 384 5.94 -21.27 -36.89
CA PHE A 384 7.07 -22.21 -36.91
C PHE A 384 7.83 -22.30 -35.56
N ASN A 385 8.05 -21.15 -34.91
CA ASN A 385 8.69 -21.09 -33.59
C ASN A 385 7.86 -21.79 -32.51
N LEU A 386 6.53 -21.64 -32.54
CA LEU A 386 5.63 -22.34 -31.64
C LEU A 386 5.63 -23.84 -31.91
N ALA A 387 5.52 -24.24 -33.19
CA ALA A 387 5.57 -25.64 -33.60
C ALA A 387 6.88 -26.31 -33.12
N THR A 388 8.02 -25.62 -33.26
CA THR A 388 9.32 -26.10 -32.78
C THR A 388 9.35 -26.28 -31.26
N SER A 389 8.75 -25.37 -30.49
CA SER A 389 8.62 -25.52 -29.03
C SER A 389 7.69 -26.68 -28.67
N ILE A 390 6.56 -26.82 -29.35
CA ILE A 390 5.59 -27.91 -29.16
C ILE A 390 6.23 -29.28 -29.41
N SER A 391 6.98 -29.45 -30.51
CA SER A 391 7.65 -30.71 -30.84
C SER A 391 8.69 -31.12 -29.79
N ARG A 392 9.35 -30.16 -29.13
CA ARG A 392 10.26 -30.44 -28.00
C ARG A 392 9.51 -31.02 -26.80
N PHE A 393 8.41 -30.39 -26.40
CA PHE A 393 7.57 -30.92 -25.31
C PHE A 393 6.93 -32.26 -25.66
N GLN A 394 6.62 -32.53 -26.93
CA GLN A 394 6.15 -33.83 -27.38
C GLN A 394 7.19 -34.93 -27.14
N ALA A 395 8.47 -34.68 -27.46
CA ALA A 395 9.55 -35.63 -27.21
C ALA A 395 9.74 -35.89 -25.71
N GLN A 396 9.61 -34.86 -24.86
CA GLN A 396 9.67 -35.02 -23.40
C GLN A 396 8.48 -35.80 -22.85
N ALA A 397 7.26 -35.48 -23.30
CA ALA A 397 6.06 -36.19 -22.89
C ALA A 397 6.15 -37.69 -23.24
N GLN A 398 6.84 -38.06 -24.33
CA GLN A 398 7.11 -39.45 -24.70
C GLN A 398 8.10 -40.15 -23.74
N GLN A 399 9.07 -39.43 -23.18
CA GLN A 399 10.06 -39.97 -22.25
C GLN A 399 9.50 -40.26 -20.86
N LEU A 400 8.53 -39.47 -20.40
CA LEU A 400 7.91 -39.58 -19.06
C LEU A 400 6.95 -40.78 -18.88
N GLY A 401 6.71 -41.59 -19.92
CA GLY A 401 5.77 -42.73 -19.85
C GLY A 401 4.29 -42.31 -19.87
N PRO A 402 3.35 -43.27 -19.72
CA PRO A 402 1.91 -42.99 -19.68
C PRO A 402 1.49 -42.42 -18.32
N GLY A 403 0.74 -41.31 -18.34
CA GLY A 403 0.19 -40.63 -17.17
C GLY A 403 -0.83 -39.58 -17.60
N ASN A 404 -1.84 -39.32 -16.76
CA ASN A 404 -3.06 -38.54 -17.13
C ASN A 404 -2.77 -37.22 -17.87
N ASN A 405 -1.79 -36.43 -17.41
CA ASN A 405 -1.46 -35.15 -18.04
C ASN A 405 -0.68 -35.30 -19.36
N SER A 406 0.18 -36.33 -19.46
CA SER A 406 1.01 -36.56 -20.66
C SER A 406 0.16 -36.96 -21.86
N ASP A 407 -0.83 -37.83 -21.65
CA ASP A 407 -1.69 -38.31 -22.74
C ASP A 407 -2.60 -37.21 -23.30
N GLU A 408 -3.18 -36.38 -22.43
CA GLU A 408 -3.99 -35.25 -22.87
C GLU A 408 -3.15 -34.22 -23.65
N ILE A 409 -1.94 -33.92 -23.17
CA ILE A 409 -1.02 -33.01 -23.86
C ILE A 409 -0.61 -33.58 -25.22
N ARG A 410 -0.35 -34.88 -25.34
CA ARG A 410 -0.08 -35.54 -26.63
C ARG A 410 -1.25 -35.36 -27.62
N VAL A 411 -2.49 -35.49 -27.15
CA VAL A 411 -3.69 -35.29 -27.98
C VAL A 411 -3.79 -33.83 -28.43
N LEU A 412 -3.56 -32.87 -27.53
CA LEU A 412 -3.58 -31.44 -27.86
C LEU A 412 -2.50 -31.09 -28.89
N ILE A 413 -1.27 -31.57 -28.68
CA ILE A 413 -0.16 -31.36 -29.61
C ILE A 413 -0.50 -31.90 -31.00
N ARG A 414 -1.03 -33.13 -31.08
CA ARG A 414 -1.44 -33.74 -32.35
C ARG A 414 -2.50 -32.90 -33.08
N SER A 415 -3.51 -32.42 -32.36
CA SER A 415 -4.56 -31.57 -32.96
C SER A 415 -4.02 -30.24 -33.52
N LEU A 416 -2.92 -29.72 -32.95
CA LEU A 416 -2.28 -28.49 -33.40
C LEU A 416 -1.35 -28.73 -34.59
N THR A 417 -0.64 -29.86 -34.63
CA THR A 417 0.35 -30.18 -35.68
C THR A 417 -0.21 -30.92 -36.88
N GLU A 418 -1.36 -31.58 -36.77
CA GLU A 418 -2.05 -32.18 -37.93
C GLU A 418 -2.52 -31.06 -38.87
N THR A 419 -1.87 -31.01 -40.03
CA THR A 419 -2.32 -30.21 -41.18
C THR A 419 -3.61 -30.85 -41.70
N SER A 420 -4.69 -30.08 -41.79
CA SER A 420 -5.92 -30.55 -42.43
C SER A 420 -5.65 -30.84 -43.92
N MET A 421 -5.24 -32.07 -44.23
CA MET A 421 -4.99 -32.55 -45.60
C MET A 421 -6.28 -33.00 -46.30
N SER A 422 -7.45 -32.54 -45.85
CA SER A 422 -8.76 -33.01 -46.36
C SER A 422 -9.50 -31.97 -47.19
N GLN A 423 -8.83 -31.25 -48.09
CA GLN A 423 -9.48 -30.55 -49.22
C GLN A 423 -8.54 -30.44 -50.43
N ALA A 424 -8.10 -31.57 -51.00
CA ALA A 424 -7.44 -31.60 -52.31
C ALA A 424 -7.57 -32.97 -52.99
N SER A 425 -8.80 -33.41 -53.26
CA SER A 425 -9.04 -34.53 -54.18
C SER A 425 -10.50 -34.56 -54.65
N SER A 426 -10.82 -33.70 -55.61
CA SER A 426 -11.88 -33.97 -56.59
C SER A 426 -11.37 -33.62 -57.98
N SER A 427 -10.42 -34.42 -58.47
CA SER A 427 -10.13 -34.51 -59.90
C SER A 427 -11.09 -35.53 -60.50
N THR A 428 -12.22 -35.06 -61.01
CA THR A 428 -13.11 -35.86 -61.85
C THR A 428 -12.50 -35.95 -63.25
N THR A 429 -12.09 -37.16 -63.60
CA THR A 429 -11.70 -37.62 -64.93
C THR A 429 -12.86 -37.47 -65.93
N ILE A 430 -12.61 -36.82 -67.06
CA ILE A 430 -13.42 -36.98 -68.28
C ILE A 430 -12.44 -37.18 -69.45
N ASP A 431 -12.47 -38.40 -70.00
CA ASP A 431 -11.92 -38.77 -71.30
C ASP A 431 -12.71 -38.08 -72.42
N GLY A 432 -12.04 -37.73 -73.51
CA GLY A 432 -12.69 -37.21 -74.71
C GLY A 432 -11.70 -36.77 -75.78
N ASP A 433 -11.21 -37.73 -76.55
CA ASP A 433 -10.47 -37.56 -77.80
C ASP A 433 -11.34 -36.83 -78.86
N GLY A 434 -10.75 -35.92 -79.63
CA GLY A 434 -11.47 -35.10 -80.61
C GLY A 434 -10.66 -33.93 -81.17
N LEU A 435 -9.91 -34.22 -82.23
CA LEU A 435 -9.30 -33.24 -83.16
C LEU A 435 -10.32 -32.20 -83.64
N TYR A 436 -9.95 -30.91 -83.69
CA TYR A 436 -10.08 -29.99 -84.85
C TYR A 436 -9.59 -28.57 -84.51
N GLU A 437 -8.78 -28.05 -85.44
CA GLU A 437 -8.62 -26.65 -85.89
C GLU A 437 -8.25 -25.49 -84.96
N ARG A 438 -7.08 -24.94 -85.29
CA ARG A 438 -6.60 -23.58 -85.04
C ARG A 438 -7.43 -22.55 -85.81
N PRO A 439 -7.80 -21.42 -85.18
CA PRO A 439 -7.57 -20.14 -85.85
C PRO A 439 -6.79 -19.12 -85.00
N ALA A 440 -6.04 -18.29 -85.71
CA ALA A 440 -5.27 -17.17 -85.22
C ALA A 440 -6.17 -16.00 -84.76
N HIS A 441 -5.53 -14.88 -84.38
CA HIS A 441 -6.07 -13.52 -84.16
C HIS A 441 -6.24 -13.10 -82.69
N LEU A 442 -5.16 -12.52 -82.14
CA LEU A 442 -5.23 -11.48 -81.11
C LEU A 442 -4.53 -10.21 -81.63
N PRO A 443 -5.13 -9.01 -81.50
CA PRO A 443 -4.53 -7.75 -81.91
C PRO A 443 -3.66 -7.12 -80.82
N ALA A 444 -2.81 -6.19 -81.26
CA ALA A 444 -1.72 -5.58 -80.53
C ALA A 444 -2.10 -4.50 -79.50
N ARG A 445 -1.19 -4.37 -78.53
CA ARG A 445 -1.00 -3.37 -77.47
C ARG A 445 -1.00 -1.90 -77.95
N PRO A 446 -1.59 -0.97 -77.19
CA PRO A 446 -1.22 0.45 -77.22
C PRO A 446 -0.24 0.81 -76.08
N GLN A 447 0.75 1.64 -76.43
CA GLN A 447 1.77 2.26 -75.58
C GLN A 447 1.50 3.77 -75.46
N ILE A 448 1.37 4.30 -74.25
CA ILE A 448 1.59 5.71 -73.84
C ILE A 448 1.89 5.62 -72.32
N GLY A 449 2.87 6.24 -71.67
CA GLY A 449 3.80 7.32 -71.95
C GLY A 449 4.18 7.92 -70.58
N ARG A 450 5.47 7.97 -70.28
CA ARG A 450 6.21 8.49 -69.10
C ARG A 450 5.74 9.90 -68.60
N PRO A 451 6.11 10.41 -67.39
CA PRO A 451 7.53 10.52 -66.96
C PRO A 451 7.93 10.54 -65.47
N LEU A 452 9.24 10.28 -65.27
CA LEU A 452 10.09 10.56 -64.10
C LEU A 452 10.19 12.06 -63.78
N LEU A 453 10.55 12.40 -62.53
CA LEU A 453 11.62 13.34 -62.10
C LEU A 453 11.75 13.31 -60.55
N LYS A 454 12.85 12.77 -60.00
CA LYS A 454 14.06 13.42 -59.42
C LYS A 454 13.87 14.23 -58.12
N ARG A 455 14.57 13.75 -57.07
CA ARG A 455 14.95 14.41 -55.79
C ARG A 455 15.67 15.75 -56.02
N PRO A 456 15.71 16.62 -54.98
CA PRO A 456 16.98 16.86 -54.30
C PRO A 456 16.87 17.02 -52.76
N ASP A 457 17.97 17.50 -52.17
CA ASP A 457 18.64 17.10 -50.93
C ASP A 457 18.45 18.07 -49.73
N MET A 458 19.03 17.65 -48.60
CA MET A 458 19.10 18.19 -47.22
C MET A 458 19.40 19.68 -46.99
N SER A 459 18.89 20.26 -45.89
CA SER A 459 19.67 21.00 -44.85
C SER A 459 18.82 21.52 -43.65
N ARG A 460 19.40 21.43 -42.45
CA ARG A 460 19.06 22.09 -41.14
C ARG A 460 19.67 23.53 -41.13
N PRO A 461 19.58 24.44 -40.11
CA PRO A 461 18.85 24.48 -38.81
C PRO A 461 18.28 25.89 -38.38
N SER A 462 17.88 25.99 -37.08
CA SER A 462 17.96 27.12 -36.11
C SER A 462 16.85 28.18 -35.90
N HIS A 463 16.32 28.17 -34.65
CA HIS A 463 16.11 29.24 -33.63
C HIS A 463 15.16 30.45 -33.79
N THR A 464 14.70 30.91 -32.60
CA THR A 464 14.06 32.19 -32.18
C THR A 464 12.57 32.34 -32.49
N SER A 465 11.65 32.23 -31.51
CA SER A 465 11.31 33.10 -30.36
C SER A 465 10.26 34.18 -30.68
N THR A 466 9.47 34.48 -29.64
CA THR A 466 8.76 35.75 -29.34
C THR A 466 7.28 35.91 -29.74
N SER A 467 6.47 36.05 -28.68
CA SER A 467 5.42 37.05 -28.44
C SER A 467 4.12 37.06 -29.25
N GLY A 468 3.02 36.90 -28.51
CA GLY A 468 2.05 38.01 -28.37
C GLY A 468 0.72 37.88 -29.12
N PRO A 469 -0.33 38.62 -28.68
CA PRO A 469 -1.66 38.06 -28.47
C PRO A 469 -2.79 38.72 -29.29
N ALA A 470 -4.01 38.22 -29.02
CA ALA A 470 -5.32 38.83 -29.24
C ALA A 470 -5.91 38.83 -30.66
N SER A 471 -7.13 38.30 -30.83
CA SER A 471 -8.35 39.10 -30.67
C SER A 471 -9.60 38.42 -31.26
N ASN A 472 -10.71 38.70 -30.58
CA ASN A 472 -12.12 38.56 -30.92
C ASN A 472 -12.50 38.49 -32.41
N SER A 473 -13.52 37.64 -32.70
CA SER A 473 -14.73 38.14 -33.38
C SER A 473 -15.90 37.14 -33.31
N ARG A 474 -17.00 37.66 -32.76
CA ARG A 474 -18.41 37.27 -32.93
C ARG A 474 -18.78 37.12 -34.43
N PRO A 475 -19.86 36.41 -34.77
CA PRO A 475 -21.11 37.14 -34.98
C PRO A 475 -22.36 36.44 -34.43
N ALA A 476 -23.42 37.23 -34.35
CA ALA A 476 -24.73 36.89 -33.83
C ALA A 476 -25.78 36.89 -34.97
N ILE A 477 -27.01 36.45 -34.61
CA ILE A 477 -28.31 36.69 -35.27
C ILE A 477 -28.61 35.66 -36.40
N GLN A 478 -29.73 34.91 -36.46
CA GLN A 478 -31.14 35.32 -36.40
C GLN A 478 -32.11 34.11 -36.21
N THR A 479 -33.05 34.27 -35.28
CA THR A 479 -34.48 33.88 -35.24
C THR A 479 -35.08 32.80 -36.18
N ARG A 480 -35.91 31.91 -35.60
CA ARG A 480 -37.34 31.78 -35.96
C ARG A 480 -38.14 30.93 -34.97
N ASP A 481 -39.32 31.47 -34.63
CA ASP A 481 -40.42 30.93 -33.82
C ASP A 481 -40.98 29.58 -34.30
N SER A 482 -41.57 28.81 -33.37
CA SER A 482 -42.95 28.29 -33.48
C SER A 482 -43.40 27.54 -32.21
N GLY A 483 -44.54 27.95 -31.65
CA GLY A 483 -45.60 27.02 -31.23
C GLY A 483 -45.71 26.62 -29.75
N SER A 484 -46.57 27.32 -29.02
CA SER A 484 -47.07 27.03 -27.66
C SER A 484 -48.08 25.89 -27.57
N VAL A 485 -48.07 25.12 -26.46
CA VAL A 485 -49.29 24.63 -25.76
C VAL A 485 -49.03 24.63 -24.25
N ALA A 486 -50.04 24.98 -23.47
CA ALA A 486 -49.98 25.50 -22.11
C ALA A 486 -50.36 24.51 -20.98
N LEU A 487 -49.71 24.72 -19.81
CA LEU A 487 -50.17 24.68 -18.37
C LEU A 487 -50.83 23.41 -17.76
N PRO A 488 -50.89 23.25 -16.40
CA PRO A 488 -50.46 24.15 -15.29
C PRO A 488 -49.48 23.51 -14.26
N LYS A 489 -48.50 24.22 -13.67
CA LYS A 489 -48.51 25.20 -12.54
C LYS A 489 -49.06 24.72 -11.17
N ARG A 490 -48.12 24.46 -10.23
CA ARG A 490 -48.11 24.84 -8.79
C ARG A 490 -46.63 25.19 -8.46
N SER A 491 -46.22 26.45 -8.31
CA SER A 491 -46.22 27.32 -7.09
C SER A 491 -45.52 26.65 -5.88
N LEU A 492 -44.51 27.22 -5.18
CA LEU A 492 -43.96 28.58 -5.08
C LEU A 492 -42.61 28.52 -4.30
N SER A 493 -41.71 29.48 -4.60
CA SER A 493 -40.71 30.23 -3.78
C SER A 493 -40.16 29.64 -2.47
N SER A 494 -38.89 29.78 -2.08
CA SER A 494 -37.92 30.91 -2.11
C SER A 494 -36.51 30.31 -1.92
N GLY A 495 -35.37 30.83 -2.40
CA GLY A 495 -34.95 32.20 -2.64
C GLY A 495 -34.10 32.69 -1.46
N GLU A 496 -32.78 32.43 -1.45
CA GLU A 496 -31.79 33.38 -0.93
C GLU A 496 -30.34 32.99 -1.30
N THR A 497 -29.65 33.99 -1.82
CA THR A 497 -28.29 34.01 -2.37
C THR A 497 -27.29 34.39 -1.28
N VAL A 498 -26.17 33.65 -1.17
CA VAL A 498 -25.03 34.01 -0.30
C VAL A 498 -23.80 34.33 -1.17
N PRO A 499 -22.99 35.35 -0.82
CA PRO A 499 -22.10 36.04 -1.75
C PRO A 499 -20.69 35.42 -1.82
N GLN A 500 -20.09 35.50 -3.02
CA GLN A 500 -18.67 35.26 -3.22
C GLN A 500 -17.83 36.42 -2.66
N ILE A 501 -17.03 36.13 -1.63
CA ILE A 501 -15.98 37.04 -1.15
C ILE A 501 -14.66 36.67 -1.82
N LYS A 502 -14.19 37.59 -2.67
CA LYS A 502 -12.82 37.67 -3.19
C LYS A 502 -11.89 37.96 -2.02
N ARG A 503 -10.87 37.12 -1.79
CA ARG A 503 -9.79 37.42 -0.85
C ARG A 503 -8.55 37.87 -1.60
N ALA A 504 -8.16 39.11 -1.30
CA ALA A 504 -6.97 39.77 -1.78
C ALA A 504 -5.70 39.14 -1.21
N LYS A 505 -4.64 39.26 -1.99
CA LYS A 505 -3.27 38.87 -1.70
C LYS A 505 -2.65 39.97 -0.83
N THR A 506 -2.33 39.66 0.42
CA THR A 506 -1.53 40.54 1.30
C THR A 506 -0.43 39.70 1.91
N GLU A 507 0.81 40.06 1.56
CA GLU A 507 2.05 39.60 2.19
C GLU A 507 2.09 40.15 3.61
N LEU A 508 2.29 39.29 4.61
CA LEU A 508 2.76 39.68 5.94
C LEU A 508 3.66 38.56 6.48
N THR A 509 4.92 38.94 6.65
CA THR A 509 6.03 38.20 7.23
C THR A 509 5.84 38.12 8.75
N GLU A 510 5.63 36.93 9.30
CA GLU A 510 5.87 36.68 10.73
C GLU A 510 6.49 35.29 10.92
N GLU A 511 7.74 35.29 11.38
CA GLU A 511 8.47 34.12 11.85
C GLU A 511 7.76 33.51 13.07
N ARG A 512 7.10 32.37 12.89
CA ARG A 512 6.69 31.52 14.01
C ARG A 512 7.86 30.61 14.39
N GLN A 513 8.38 30.84 15.58
CA GLN A 513 9.30 29.93 16.27
C GLN A 513 8.66 28.53 16.36
N LEU A 514 9.31 27.54 15.76
CA LEU A 514 8.94 26.14 15.86
C LEU A 514 9.24 25.65 17.29
N THR A 515 8.21 25.34 18.05
CA THR A 515 8.36 24.49 19.25
C THR A 515 8.80 23.09 18.81
N PRO A 516 9.82 22.49 19.44
CA PRO A 516 10.28 21.15 19.08
C PRO A 516 9.19 20.11 19.31
N SER A 517 9.14 19.10 18.44
CA SER A 517 8.20 17.99 18.53
C SER A 517 8.41 17.20 19.84
N LEU A 518 7.33 16.58 20.35
CA LEU A 518 7.34 15.74 21.55
C LEU A 518 8.37 14.60 21.43
N LEU A 519 8.59 14.10 20.21
CA LEU A 519 9.64 13.14 19.85
C LEU A 519 11.06 13.65 20.14
N SER A 520 11.33 14.95 19.93
CA SER A 520 12.61 15.59 20.26
C SER A 520 12.85 15.73 21.76
N ARG A 521 11.81 15.60 22.59
CA ARG A 521 11.92 15.64 24.05
C ARG A 521 12.16 14.25 24.66
N MET A 522 11.74 13.19 23.96
CA MET A 522 11.85 11.80 24.44
C MET A 522 13.25 11.19 24.28
N THR A 523 14.13 11.75 23.43
CA THR A 523 15.44 11.15 23.10
C THR A 523 16.63 11.77 23.86
N MET A 524 16.40 12.70 24.78
CA MET A 524 17.49 13.32 25.56
C MET A 524 17.90 12.43 26.75
N PRO A 525 19.20 12.11 26.94
CA PRO A 525 19.66 11.39 28.11
C PRO A 525 19.49 12.24 29.38
N ILE A 526 18.90 11.65 30.42
CA ILE A 526 18.78 12.23 31.76
C ILE A 526 20.19 12.38 32.36
N PRO A 527 20.67 13.59 32.73
CA PRO A 527 21.90 13.73 33.49
C PRO A 527 21.61 13.48 34.98
N GLY A 528 21.99 12.29 35.45
CA GLY A 528 21.93 11.91 36.86
C GLY A 528 23.20 12.28 37.63
N ASP A 529 23.01 13.18 38.60
CA ASP A 529 23.80 13.53 39.78
C ASP A 529 25.06 12.73 40.15
N ALA A 530 26.17 13.46 40.26
CA ALA A 530 27.24 13.17 41.22
C ALA A 530 27.95 14.46 41.67
N GLU A 531 27.31 15.22 42.55
CA GLU A 531 28.01 16.25 43.33
C GLU A 531 27.69 16.12 44.83
N LYS A 532 28.61 15.48 45.58
CA LYS A 532 28.81 15.69 47.03
C LYS A 532 30.14 15.07 47.47
N ALA A 533 31.24 15.82 47.36
CA ALA A 533 32.37 15.68 48.28
C ALA A 533 33.28 16.92 48.26
N LEU A 534 33.63 17.36 49.48
CA LEU A 534 34.75 18.22 49.85
C LEU A 534 34.68 19.74 49.57
N ARG A 535 34.16 20.46 50.58
CA ARG A 535 34.67 21.79 50.95
C ARG A 535 35.97 21.64 51.74
N LYS A 536 37.11 22.13 51.21
CA LYS A 536 38.21 22.64 52.05
C LYS A 536 39.15 23.57 51.26
N ARG A 537 39.27 24.79 51.81
CA ARG A 537 40.43 25.71 51.77
C ARG A 537 41.08 26.06 50.41
N GLY A 538 40.94 27.33 50.06
CA GLY A 538 42.08 28.26 50.07
C GLY A 538 42.66 28.67 48.72
N GLY A 539 42.69 29.99 48.50
CA GLY A 539 43.93 30.66 48.10
C GLY A 539 44.18 30.91 46.61
N ALA A 540 43.96 32.18 46.24
CA ALA A 540 44.91 33.04 45.52
C ALA A 540 45.29 32.77 44.06
N GLY A 541 44.85 33.71 43.21
CA GLY A 541 45.63 34.31 42.11
C GLY A 541 45.73 33.51 40.81
N LYS A 542 46.03 34.06 39.64
CA LYS A 542 46.29 35.42 39.15
C LYS A 542 46.67 35.24 37.67
N LYS A 543 46.13 36.09 36.77
CA LYS A 543 46.70 36.53 35.47
C LYS A 543 46.80 35.49 34.31
N ARG A 544 46.12 35.79 33.19
CA ARG A 544 46.60 36.39 31.90
C ARG A 544 47.09 35.32 30.91
N ALA A 545 46.46 35.25 29.73
CA ALA A 545 46.93 35.78 28.43
C ALA A 545 48.11 34.97 27.88
N ASP A 546 48.27 34.66 26.60
CA ASP A 546 47.73 35.17 25.34
C ASP A 546 48.31 34.22 24.26
N ASN A 547 47.68 34.14 23.07
CA ASN A 547 48.32 33.96 21.75
C ASN A 547 49.22 32.73 21.48
N SER A 548 49.39 32.19 20.27
CA SER A 548 48.80 32.31 18.93
C SER A 548 49.56 31.28 18.06
N SER A 549 49.07 31.08 16.83
CA SER A 549 49.82 30.65 15.62
C SER A 549 50.30 29.20 15.49
N GLU A 550 49.54 28.43 14.68
CA GLU A 550 49.90 27.85 13.36
C GLU A 550 51.34 28.04 12.80
N PRO A 551 51.78 27.34 11.71
CA PRO A 551 51.16 26.22 10.97
C PRO A 551 52.18 25.12 10.52
N ASP A 552 51.65 24.20 9.69
CA ASP A 552 52.25 23.68 8.45
C ASP A 552 52.90 22.26 8.38
N LYS A 553 52.35 21.50 7.41
CA LYS A 553 52.97 20.55 6.47
C LYS A 553 53.16 19.06 6.86
N HIS A 554 52.31 18.25 6.21
CA HIS A 554 52.49 16.89 5.67
C HIS A 554 53.94 16.49 5.27
N PRO A 555 54.34 15.20 5.14
CA PRO A 555 53.58 14.19 4.37
C PRO A 555 53.79 12.67 4.64
N MET A 556 53.00 11.87 3.91
CA MET A 556 53.35 10.61 3.20
C MET A 556 53.60 9.27 3.93
N SER A 557 53.06 8.22 3.27
CA SER A 557 53.36 6.78 3.36
C SER A 557 52.84 6.07 4.62
N GLY A 558 51.84 5.18 4.58
CA GLY A 558 51.64 4.07 3.65
C GLY A 558 52.39 2.85 4.17
N TYR A 559 51.68 1.84 4.68
CA TYR A 559 52.01 0.41 4.53
C TYR A 559 50.84 -0.48 5.01
N SER A 560 50.49 -1.42 4.15
CA SER A 560 49.55 -2.52 4.34
C SER A 560 50.31 -3.75 4.81
N ILE A 561 49.84 -4.46 5.85
CA ILE A 561 50.25 -5.84 6.14
C ILE A 561 49.05 -6.66 6.62
N LYS A 562 48.77 -7.74 5.87
CA LYS A 562 47.96 -8.91 6.24
C LYS A 562 48.79 -9.86 7.11
N GLY A 563 48.12 -10.60 7.99
CA GLY A 563 48.64 -11.83 8.61
C GLY A 563 48.10 -12.00 10.03
N ALA A 564 47.03 -12.76 10.27
CA ALA A 564 46.96 -14.23 10.34
C ALA A 564 47.27 -14.78 11.75
N ALA A 565 46.22 -15.42 12.29
CA ALA A 565 46.19 -16.66 13.04
C ALA A 565 46.58 -16.70 14.54
N ALA A 566 45.67 -17.40 15.23
CA ALA A 566 45.87 -18.34 16.33
C ALA A 566 46.07 -17.76 17.74
N HIS A 567 44.99 -17.80 18.52
CA HIS A 567 45.08 -17.98 19.97
C HIS A 567 44.32 -19.24 20.37
N ALA A 568 45.04 -20.13 21.04
CA ALA A 568 44.51 -21.25 21.79
C ALA A 568 44.37 -20.85 23.27
N GLU A 569 43.28 -21.34 23.85
CA GLU A 569 43.07 -21.79 25.23
C GLU A 569 42.95 -20.81 26.42
N ARG A 570 41.82 -21.05 27.10
CA ARG A 570 41.50 -21.01 28.55
C ARG A 570 40.94 -19.72 29.16
N GLY A 571 39.62 -19.78 29.39
CA GLY A 571 39.08 -19.74 30.75
C GLY A 571 38.20 -18.52 31.07
N GLY A 572 36.90 -18.74 31.25
CA GLY A 572 35.99 -17.74 31.81
C GLY A 572 34.54 -17.90 31.35
N GLU A 573 33.85 -18.88 31.91
CA GLU A 573 32.41 -19.11 31.72
C GLU A 573 31.59 -17.93 32.26
N THR A 574 30.87 -17.23 31.39
CA THR A 574 29.59 -16.58 31.72
C THR A 574 28.64 -16.82 30.54
N SER A 575 27.87 -17.90 30.62
CA SER A 575 26.91 -18.26 29.59
C SER A 575 25.69 -17.35 29.63
N SER A 576 25.44 -16.79 28.45
CA SER A 576 24.39 -15.86 28.10
C SER A 576 23.00 -16.51 28.15
N LEU A 577 22.00 -15.71 28.54
CA LEU A 577 20.58 -16.04 28.67
C LEU A 577 19.93 -16.52 27.35
N LEU A 578 20.61 -16.33 26.21
CA LEU A 578 20.17 -16.77 24.88
C LEU A 578 20.39 -18.27 24.59
N ASP A 579 21.29 -18.95 25.31
CA ASP A 579 21.51 -20.40 25.14
C ASP A 579 20.45 -21.26 25.86
N ARG A 580 19.64 -20.67 26.74
CA ARG A 580 18.57 -21.37 27.48
C ARG A 580 17.24 -21.45 26.73
N LEU A 581 17.06 -20.68 25.65
CA LEU A 581 15.80 -20.60 24.92
C LEU A 581 15.70 -21.57 23.73
N ASN A 582 16.77 -22.28 23.38
CA ASN A 582 16.81 -23.18 22.22
C ASN A 582 16.93 -24.68 22.55
N GLN A 583 16.64 -25.11 23.79
CA GLN A 583 16.72 -26.52 24.22
C GLN A 583 15.44 -27.08 24.87
N SER A 584 14.26 -26.70 24.39
CA SER A 584 13.04 -27.42 24.77
C SER A 584 12.12 -27.60 23.58
N GLU A 585 12.42 -28.58 22.72
CA GLU A 585 11.40 -29.32 21.96
C GLU A 585 12.01 -30.59 21.31
N GLY A 586 11.45 -31.75 21.66
CA GLY A 586 11.80 -33.10 21.16
C GLY A 586 12.66 -33.90 22.15
N VAL A 587 12.38 -35.16 22.54
CA VAL A 587 11.65 -36.26 21.89
C VAL A 587 11.30 -37.35 22.95
N ASP A 588 10.17 -38.02 22.74
CA ASP A 588 9.71 -39.39 23.10
C ASP A 588 10.36 -40.23 24.24
N ASP A 589 9.54 -40.97 25.02
CA ASP A 589 9.14 -42.35 24.66
C ASP A 589 8.31 -43.08 25.77
N GLY A 590 7.32 -43.84 25.30
CA GLY A 590 7.04 -45.23 25.73
C GLY A 590 6.54 -45.56 27.14
N GLY A 591 5.29 -46.07 27.26
CA GLY A 591 4.90 -46.82 28.47
C GLY A 591 3.44 -47.26 28.66
N ASN A 592 2.96 -48.21 27.84
CA ASN A 592 2.05 -49.32 28.18
C ASN A 592 1.24 -49.28 29.51
N ARG A 593 -0.11 -49.35 29.45
CA ARG A 593 -0.92 -50.46 30.06
C ARG A 593 -2.46 -50.26 30.02
N LYS A 594 -3.10 -51.30 29.48
CA LYS A 594 -4.31 -52.03 29.95
C LYS A 594 -5.62 -51.28 30.31
N ARG A 595 -6.62 -51.56 29.46
CA ARG A 595 -8.01 -51.97 29.76
C ARG A 595 -8.41 -52.04 31.26
N HIS A 596 -9.46 -51.32 31.64
CA HIS A 596 -10.59 -51.95 32.34
C HIS A 596 -11.93 -51.23 32.17
N ARG A 597 -12.97 -52.06 32.13
CA ARG A 597 -14.40 -51.76 32.00
C ARG A 597 -14.95 -51.14 33.29
N GLY A 598 -15.87 -50.20 33.11
CA GLY A 598 -17.21 -50.22 33.73
C GLY A 598 -17.34 -49.78 35.19
N LYS A 599 -18.17 -48.76 35.44
CA LYS A 599 -19.55 -48.89 35.96
C LYS A 599 -20.11 -47.52 36.36
N ALA A 600 -21.44 -47.43 36.17
CA ALA A 600 -22.41 -46.43 36.64
C ALA A 600 -22.65 -45.27 35.66
#